data_AF-A0AAV2EKA0-F1
#
_entry.id   AF-A0AAV2EKA0-F1
#
_cell.length_a   1.000
_cell.length_b   1.000
_cell.length_c   1.000
_cell.angle_alpha   90.00
_cell.angle_beta   90.00
_cell.angle_gamma   90.00
#
_symmetry.space_group_name_H-M   'P 1'
#
loop_
_entity.id
_entity.type
_entity.pdbx_description
1 polymer ?
#
loop_
_entity_poly.entity_id
_entity_poly.type
_entity_poly.pdbx_seq_one_letter_code
_entity_poly.pdbx_strand_id
1 'polypeptide(L)'
;MASGGLRVGCLVMLLAAMLVAFTSNSVTGTRFVGKHPGNATDSICCREYYHMGECRPGKNDAPGGNCYEFCIQECKGALCKHTSRGHHCHCMC
;
A
#
# COMPACT_ATOMS: atom_id res chain seq x y z
N MET A 1 -17.60 -39.52 43.52
CA MET A 1 -16.92 -38.34 42.95
C MET A 1 -16.71 -38.52 41.45
N ALA A 2 -16.88 -37.42 40.70
CA ALA A 2 -16.25 -37.09 39.41
C ALA A 2 -16.41 -38.06 38.21
N SER A 3 -17.52 -37.94 37.47
CA SER A 3 -17.57 -38.46 36.08
C SER A 3 -18.28 -37.52 35.07
N GLY A 4 -18.92 -36.44 35.54
CA GLY A 4 -19.61 -35.47 34.67
C GLY A 4 -18.78 -34.27 34.22
N GLY A 5 -17.62 -34.01 34.85
CA GLY A 5 -16.83 -32.80 34.61
C GLY A 5 -15.96 -32.84 33.35
N LEU A 6 -15.59 -34.02 32.85
CA LEU A 6 -14.61 -34.17 31.78
C LEU A 6 -15.16 -33.74 30.40
N ARG A 7 -16.47 -33.95 30.16
CA ARG A 7 -17.14 -33.54 28.91
C ARG A 7 -17.50 -32.07 28.89
N VAL A 8 -17.96 -31.53 30.03
CA VAL A 8 -18.28 -30.11 30.19
C VAL A 8 -17.01 -29.26 30.12
N GLY A 9 -15.92 -29.71 30.76
CA GLY A 9 -14.62 -29.02 30.66
C GLY A 9 -14.08 -28.99 29.23
N CYS A 10 -14.25 -30.07 28.47
CA CYS A 10 -13.84 -30.11 27.07
C CYS A 10 -14.64 -29.13 26.21
N LEU A 11 -15.97 -29.06 26.40
CA LEU A 11 -16.83 -28.09 25.70
C LEU A 11 -16.48 -26.64 26.02
N VAL A 12 -16.20 -26.34 27.30
CA VAL A 12 -15.80 -24.99 27.74
C VAL A 12 -14.44 -24.59 27.15
N MET A 13 -13.48 -25.52 27.12
CA MET A 13 -12.16 -25.28 26.52
C MET A 13 -12.25 -25.09 25.00
N LEU A 14 -13.11 -25.84 24.30
CA LEU A 14 -13.34 -25.69 22.86
C LEU A 14 -14.02 -24.35 22.53
N LEU A 15 -15.01 -23.91 23.31
CA LEU A 15 -15.66 -22.61 23.15
C LEU A 15 -14.69 -21.45 23.41
N ALA A 16 -13.85 -21.55 24.45
CA ALA A 16 -12.82 -20.56 24.74
C ALA A 16 -11.78 -20.47 23.61
N ALA A 17 -11.34 -21.61 23.06
CA ALA A 17 -10.39 -21.64 21.94
C ALA A 17 -10.95 -20.97 20.67
N MET A 18 -12.24 -21.19 20.38
CA MET A 18 -12.92 -20.53 19.26
C MET A 18 -12.99 -19.01 19.46
N LEU A 19 -13.38 -18.53 20.65
CA LEU A 19 -13.46 -17.09 20.95
C LEU A 19 -12.11 -16.37 20.80
N VAL A 20 -10.98 -17.02 21.18
CA VAL A 20 -9.63 -16.46 21.01
C VAL A 20 -9.19 -16.44 19.54
N ALA A 21 -9.69 -17.35 18.72
CA ALA A 21 -9.43 -17.35 17.28
C ALA A 21 -10.15 -16.20 16.54
N PHE A 22 -11.34 -15.79 17.01
CA PHE A 22 -12.09 -14.68 16.38
C PHE A 22 -11.52 -13.29 16.69
N THR A 23 -10.88 -13.07 17.85
CA THR A 23 -10.27 -11.78 18.20
C THR A 23 -8.92 -11.52 17.53
N SER A 24 -8.35 -12.54 16.88
CA SER A 24 -7.04 -12.45 16.23
C SER A 24 -7.11 -11.99 14.77
N ASN A 25 -8.31 -11.82 14.20
CA ASN A 25 -8.51 -11.26 12.86
C ASN A 25 -8.43 -9.73 12.86
N SER A 26 -7.33 -9.20 13.39
CA SER A 26 -6.85 -7.90 12.91
C SER A 26 -6.35 -8.14 11.49
N VAL A 27 -7.21 -7.92 10.49
CA VAL A 27 -6.76 -7.72 9.10
C VAL A 27 -5.98 -6.41 9.10
N THR A 28 -4.71 -6.51 9.51
CA THR A 28 -3.70 -5.50 9.22
C THR A 28 -3.48 -5.59 7.72
N GLY A 29 -4.33 -4.89 6.97
CA GLY A 29 -4.17 -4.65 5.56
C GLY A 29 -2.96 -3.75 5.32
N THR A 30 -1.76 -4.26 5.52
CA THR A 30 -0.55 -3.66 4.96
C THR A 30 -0.52 -4.01 3.48
N ARG A 31 -0.87 -3.04 2.64
CA ARG A 31 -0.59 -3.10 1.20
C ARG A 31 0.93 -3.29 1.04
N PHE A 32 1.36 -4.50 0.74
CA PHE A 32 2.73 -4.75 0.28
C PHE A 32 2.82 -4.30 -1.19
N VAL A 33 3.07 -3.01 -1.38
CA VAL A 33 3.72 -2.54 -2.62
C VAL A 33 5.19 -2.93 -2.48
N GLY A 34 5.64 -3.84 -3.35
CA GLY A 34 6.99 -4.38 -3.35
C GLY A 34 8.06 -3.29 -3.34
N LYS A 35 8.85 -3.30 -2.26
CA LYS A 35 9.97 -2.40 -1.98
C LYS A 35 11.18 -2.80 -2.81
N HIS A 36 11.54 -1.99 -3.81
CA HIS A 36 12.89 -2.01 -4.38
C HIS A 36 13.88 -1.43 -3.35
N PRO A 37 15.14 -1.88 -3.28
CA PRO A 37 16.09 -1.45 -2.26
C PRO A 37 16.57 -0.02 -2.54
N GLY A 38 15.78 0.96 -2.11
CA GLY A 38 16.13 2.35 -1.90
C GLY A 38 15.72 2.72 -0.48
N ASN A 39 16.67 3.29 0.26
CA ASN A 39 16.64 3.56 1.71
C ASN A 39 15.26 3.90 2.32
N ALA A 40 14.78 3.03 3.23
CA ALA A 40 13.97 3.31 4.42
C ALA A 40 12.64 4.12 4.37
N THR A 41 11.94 4.29 3.24
CA THR A 41 10.46 4.40 3.11
C THR A 41 10.19 4.49 1.61
N ASP A 42 9.32 3.67 1.01
CA ASP A 42 9.10 3.71 -0.45
C ASP A 42 8.23 4.93 -0.79
N SER A 43 8.78 6.12 -0.64
CA SER A 43 8.12 7.34 -1.08
C SER A 43 8.03 7.27 -2.61
N ILE A 44 6.81 7.50 -3.13
CA ILE A 44 6.56 7.62 -4.57
C ILE A 44 7.35 8.78 -5.21
N CYS A 45 7.95 9.64 -4.39
CA CYS A 45 8.71 10.84 -4.75
C CYS A 45 10.12 10.54 -5.23
N CYS A 46 10.72 11.47 -5.97
CA CYS A 46 12.03 11.34 -6.62
C CYS A 46 12.15 10.11 -7.54
N ARG A 47 11.04 9.67 -8.14
CA ARG A 47 11.00 8.47 -8.98
C ARG A 47 10.39 8.78 -10.34
N GLU A 48 10.84 8.05 -11.34
CA GLU A 48 10.34 8.13 -12.72
C GLU A 48 9.32 7.00 -12.97
N TYR A 49 8.18 7.36 -13.59
CA TYR A 49 7.04 6.48 -13.84
C TYR A 49 6.76 6.37 -15.34
N TYR A 50 7.51 5.49 -16.01
CA TYR A 50 7.39 5.24 -17.45
C TYR A 50 6.08 4.54 -17.85
N HIS A 51 5.43 3.83 -16.92
CA HIS A 51 4.20 3.08 -17.20
C HIS A 51 2.95 3.96 -17.28
N MET A 52 3.03 5.24 -16.88
CA MET A 52 1.91 6.19 -16.95
C MET A 52 1.70 6.76 -18.36
N GLY A 53 2.48 6.26 -19.34
CA GLY A 53 2.43 6.66 -20.74
C GLY A 53 3.22 7.93 -21.03
N GLU A 54 3.21 8.34 -22.30
CA GLU A 54 3.79 9.62 -22.71
C GLU A 54 3.00 10.77 -22.11
N CYS A 55 3.60 11.46 -21.13
CA CYS A 55 3.03 12.66 -20.57
C CYS A 55 3.22 13.85 -21.50
N ARG A 56 2.36 14.87 -21.39
CA ARG A 56 2.53 16.15 -22.06
C ARG A 56 2.85 17.24 -21.03
N PRO A 57 3.97 17.96 -21.20
CA PRO A 57 4.33 19.10 -20.36
C PRO A 57 3.19 20.12 -20.26
N GLY A 58 2.88 20.58 -19.04
CA GLY A 58 1.82 21.55 -18.77
C GLY A 58 0.39 21.00 -18.83
N LYS A 59 0.19 19.71 -19.16
CA LYS A 59 -1.12 19.06 -19.12
C LYS A 59 -1.18 17.96 -18.08
N ASN A 60 -0.23 17.05 -18.10
CA ASN A 60 -0.22 15.88 -17.22
C ASN A 60 0.48 16.16 -15.88
N ASP A 61 1.41 17.10 -15.88
CA ASP A 61 2.17 17.61 -14.72
C ASP A 61 1.56 18.88 -14.09
N ALA A 62 0.48 19.43 -14.67
CA ALA A 62 -0.29 20.52 -14.09
C ALA A 62 -1.37 20.00 -13.10
N PRO A 63 -1.92 20.85 -12.21
CA PRO A 63 -3.03 20.47 -11.33
C PRO A 63 -4.22 19.92 -12.12
N GLY A 64 -4.67 18.71 -11.78
CA GLY A 64 -5.71 17.96 -12.52
C GLY A 64 -5.17 17.06 -13.64
N GLY A 65 -3.86 17.06 -13.87
CA GLY A 65 -3.17 16.08 -14.69
C GLY A 65 -2.94 14.78 -13.93
N ASN A 66 -3.08 13.65 -14.61
CA ASN A 66 -2.88 12.30 -14.05
C ASN A 66 -1.53 12.11 -13.33
N CYS A 67 -0.44 12.71 -13.83
CA CYS A 67 0.85 12.59 -13.18
C CYS A 67 0.94 13.46 -11.93
N TYR A 68 0.42 14.69 -12.01
CA TYR A 68 0.32 15.56 -10.84
C TYR A 68 -0.53 14.92 -9.74
N GLU A 69 -1.72 14.40 -10.07
CA GLU A 69 -2.62 13.78 -9.08
C GLU A 69 -2.06 12.51 -8.45
N PHE A 70 -1.28 11.73 -9.19
CA PHE A 70 -0.59 10.58 -8.63
C PHE A 70 0.50 11.01 -7.64
N CYS A 71 1.33 11.98 -8.02
CA CYS A 71 2.47 12.38 -7.22
C CYS A 71 2.08 13.25 -6.01
N ILE A 72 1.09 14.15 -6.14
CA ILE A 72 0.72 15.12 -5.08
C ILE A 72 0.17 14.48 -3.80
N GLN A 73 -0.15 13.18 -3.83
CA GLN A 73 -0.61 12.43 -2.67
C GLN A 73 0.45 12.34 -1.57
N GLU A 74 1.73 12.21 -1.95
CA GLU A 74 2.84 12.11 -1.00
C GLU A 74 4.02 13.04 -1.34
N CYS A 75 3.97 13.73 -2.49
CA CYS A 75 5.08 14.50 -3.05
C CYS A 75 4.69 15.96 -3.28
N LYS A 76 5.68 16.81 -3.62
CA LYS A 76 5.44 18.24 -3.92
C LYS A 76 4.70 18.46 -5.24
N GLY A 77 4.64 17.45 -6.10
CA GLY A 77 3.97 17.49 -7.39
C GLY A 77 4.61 16.53 -8.39
N ALA A 78 4.32 16.74 -9.67
CA ALA A 78 4.89 15.98 -10.77
C ALA A 78 5.47 16.89 -11.83
N LEU A 79 6.45 16.38 -12.57
CA LEU A 79 6.99 17.00 -13.76
C LEU A 79 6.94 16.00 -14.91
N CYS A 80 6.53 16.47 -16.09
CA CYS A 80 6.67 15.69 -17.31
C CYS A 80 8.07 15.89 -17.86
N LYS A 81 8.94 14.89 -17.71
CA LYS A 81 10.34 14.94 -18.11
C LYS A 81 10.52 14.32 -19.48
N HIS A 82 11.23 15.00 -20.37
CA HIS A 82 11.59 14.48 -21.69
C HIS A 82 12.93 13.75 -21.62
N THR A 83 13.00 12.54 -22.15
CA THR A 83 14.24 11.78 -22.34
C THR A 83 14.35 11.23 -23.76
N SER A 84 15.48 10.61 -24.08
CA SER A 84 15.69 9.96 -25.39
C SER A 84 14.68 8.85 -25.71
N ARG A 85 13.92 8.37 -24.72
CA ARG A 85 12.88 7.35 -24.85
C ARG A 85 11.46 7.91 -24.84
N GLY A 86 11.32 9.23 -24.85
CA GLY A 86 10.03 9.92 -24.81
C GLY A 86 9.78 10.67 -23.50
N HIS A 87 8.54 11.08 -23.31
CA HIS A 87 8.10 11.81 -22.13
C HIS A 87 7.63 10.85 -21.03
N HIS A 88 8.06 11.08 -19.79
CA HIS A 88 7.61 10.30 -18.64
C HIS A 88 7.42 11.16 -17.40
N CYS A 89 6.62 10.65 -16.47
CA CYS A 89 6.29 11.38 -15.27
C CYS A 89 7.35 11.20 -14.19
N HIS A 90 7.74 12.31 -13.58
CA HIS A 90 8.69 12.34 -12.48
C HIS A 90 8.03 12.99 -11.27
N CYS A 91 7.87 12.23 -10.18
CA CYS A 91 7.34 12.77 -8.93
C CYS A 91 8.41 13.58 -8.20
N MET A 92 8.13 14.83 -7.84
CA MET A 92 9.08 15.75 -7.24
C MET A 92 9.19 15.57 -5.73
N CYS A 93 10.41 15.44 -5.22
CA CYS A 93 10.70 15.75 -3.81
C CYS A 93 10.82 17.28 -3.61
#